data_AF-A0A952YSJ1-F1
#
_entry.id   AF-A0A952YSJ1-F1
#
_cell.length_a   1.000
_cell.length_b   1.000
_cell.length_c   1.000
_cell.angle_alpha   90.00
_cell.angle_beta   90.00
_cell.angle_gamma   90.00
#
_symmetry.space_group_name_H-M   'P 1'
#
loop_
_entity.id
_entity.type
_entity.pdbx_description
1 polymer ?
#
loop_
_entity_poly.entity_id
_entity_poly.type
_entity_poly.pdbx_seq_one_letter_code
_entity_poly.pdbx_strand_id
1 'polypeptide(L)'
;MPDFAALFGALVGQLPEPLMRHLPDLALAGALAWGAGLRLYLVVFLFGLLARLGWWELPEHLTLLAHPLVLGASGFMAIVELFADKLPWLDTLWDGLNTFVRIPAGAALAAAVFGDSGAAAALAAGLLGGTLTAATHFAKSGTRAVVNTSPEPFSNLAVSTGEDVLVLGGTWLAIQHPLLFLIALLLFVMAAALLIRLVLRGLRRLFGTKPA
;
A
#
# COMPACT_ATOMS: atom_id res chain seq x y z
N MET A 1 -8.87 35.04 -9.11
CA MET A 1 -8.83 33.56 -9.11
C MET A 1 -9.37 33.11 -7.75
N PRO A 2 -10.36 32.20 -7.68
CA PRO A 2 -10.76 31.67 -6.38
C PRO A 2 -9.54 31.05 -5.70
N ASP A 3 -9.40 31.32 -4.40
CA ASP A 3 -8.37 30.71 -3.56
C ASP A 3 -8.57 29.18 -3.60
N PHE A 4 -7.50 28.44 -3.92
CA PHE A 4 -7.52 26.98 -3.93
C PHE A 4 -8.02 26.43 -2.60
N ALA A 5 -7.67 27.06 -1.48
CA ALA A 5 -8.15 26.66 -0.16
C ALA A 5 -9.67 26.83 -0.02
N ALA A 6 -10.23 27.91 -0.58
CA ALA A 6 -11.67 28.15 -0.57
C ALA A 6 -12.44 27.16 -1.48
N LEU A 7 -11.91 26.87 -2.66
CA LEU A 7 -12.49 25.86 -3.56
C LEU A 7 -12.46 24.46 -2.93
N PHE A 8 -11.31 24.09 -2.34
CA PHE A 8 -11.15 22.82 -1.67
C PHE A 8 -12.08 22.70 -0.47
N GLY A 9 -12.17 23.73 0.37
CA GLY A 9 -13.12 23.78 1.49
C GLY A 9 -14.58 23.62 1.05
N ALA A 10 -14.96 24.27 -0.05
CA ALA A 10 -16.31 24.15 -0.61
C ALA A 10 -16.61 22.73 -1.15
N LEU A 11 -15.64 22.06 -1.77
CA LEU A 11 -15.78 20.68 -2.24
C LEU A 11 -15.88 19.70 -1.07
N VAL A 12 -15.03 19.86 -0.05
CA VAL A 12 -15.06 19.02 1.15
C VAL A 12 -16.36 19.22 1.93
N GLY A 13 -16.87 20.44 1.99
CA GLY A 13 -18.17 20.75 2.61
C GLY A 13 -19.38 20.13 1.91
N GLN A 14 -19.22 19.56 0.71
CA GLN A 14 -20.27 18.81 0.01
C GLN A 14 -20.24 17.30 0.31
N LEU A 15 -19.20 16.80 0.98
CA LEU A 15 -19.12 15.38 1.32
C LEU A 15 -20.18 14.99 2.35
N PRO A 16 -20.83 13.82 2.21
CA PRO A 16 -21.80 13.35 3.18
C PRO A 16 -21.20 13.24 4.59
N GLU A 17 -21.94 13.67 5.60
CA GLU A 17 -21.54 13.56 7.02
C GLU A 17 -21.06 12.15 7.44
N PRO A 18 -21.72 11.05 7.02
CA PRO A 18 -21.22 9.71 7.33
C PRO A 18 -19.83 9.45 6.75
N LEU A 19 -19.54 9.94 5.54
CA LEU A 19 -18.24 9.78 4.91
C LEU A 19 -17.17 10.54 5.69
N MET A 20 -17.45 11.79 6.08
CA MET A 20 -16.54 12.62 6.87
C MET A 20 -16.15 11.96 8.19
N ARG A 21 -17.11 11.31 8.87
CA ARG A 21 -16.86 10.57 10.12
C ARG A 21 -15.93 9.38 9.94
N HIS A 22 -16.03 8.67 8.82
CA HIS A 22 -15.24 7.47 8.54
C HIS A 22 -13.97 7.72 7.72
N LEU A 23 -13.64 8.99 7.41
CA LEU A 23 -12.42 9.32 6.68
C LEU A 23 -11.15 8.74 7.32
N PRO A 24 -10.94 8.80 8.65
CA PRO A 24 -9.75 8.22 9.28
C PRO A 24 -9.69 6.70 9.12
N ASP A 25 -10.81 6.00 9.30
CA ASP A 25 -10.89 4.54 9.16
C ASP A 25 -10.60 4.11 7.72
N LEU A 26 -11.19 4.82 6.75
CA LEU A 26 -10.96 4.58 5.32
C LEU A 26 -9.50 4.85 4.92
N ALA A 27 -8.91 5.92 5.44
CA ALA A 27 -7.51 6.24 5.20
C ALA A 27 -6.57 5.21 5.84
N LEU A 28 -6.86 4.77 7.07
CA LEU A 28 -6.09 3.74 7.76
C LEU A 28 -6.16 2.40 7.02
N ALA A 29 -7.36 1.94 6.68
CA ALA A 29 -7.55 0.70 5.92
C ALA A 29 -6.88 0.78 4.55
N GLY A 30 -7.02 1.92 3.87
CA GLY A 30 -6.33 2.20 2.62
C GLY A 30 -4.81 2.16 2.75
N ALA A 31 -4.25 2.81 3.77
CA ALA A 31 -2.80 2.86 4.03
C ALA A 31 -2.23 1.49 4.36
N LEU A 32 -2.90 0.71 5.20
CA LEU A 32 -2.51 -0.64 5.55
C LEU A 32 -2.54 -1.56 4.32
N ALA A 33 -3.61 -1.53 3.51
CA ALA A 33 -3.74 -2.37 2.31
C ALA A 33 -2.78 -1.97 1.18
N TRP A 34 -2.77 -0.69 0.79
CA TRP A 34 -1.87 -0.16 -0.23
C TRP A 34 -0.41 -0.36 0.17
N GLY A 35 -0.07 0.06 1.39
CA GLY A 35 1.28 -0.09 1.89
C GLY A 35 1.70 -1.56 2.00
N ALA A 36 0.79 -2.48 2.36
CA ALA A 36 1.09 -3.91 2.39
C ALA A 36 1.48 -4.47 1.03
N GLY A 37 0.92 -3.93 -0.06
CA GLY A 37 1.30 -4.30 -1.42
C GLY A 37 2.73 -3.87 -1.78
N LEU A 38 3.19 -2.73 -1.25
CA LEU A 38 4.55 -2.22 -1.47
C LEU A 38 5.58 -2.83 -0.51
N ARG A 39 5.30 -2.78 0.79
CA ARG A 39 6.20 -3.05 1.92
C ARG A 39 5.44 -3.55 3.17
N LEU A 40 4.82 -4.74 3.11
CA LEU A 40 4.04 -5.29 4.24
C LEU A 40 4.76 -5.18 5.60
N TYR A 41 5.99 -5.66 5.69
CA TYR A 41 6.69 -5.74 6.97
C TYR A 41 7.00 -4.36 7.53
N LEU A 42 7.39 -3.42 6.66
CA LEU A 42 7.61 -2.02 7.06
C LEU A 42 6.31 -1.38 7.56
N VAL A 43 5.18 -1.58 6.87
CA VAL A 43 3.89 -1.02 7.27
C VAL A 43 3.46 -1.52 8.63
N VAL A 44 3.50 -2.83 8.85
CA VAL A 44 3.16 -3.44 10.14
C VAL A 44 4.06 -2.89 11.25
N PHE A 45 5.37 -2.80 10.97
CA PHE A 45 6.34 -2.26 11.91
C PHE A 45 6.07 -0.78 12.24
N LEU A 46 5.82 0.07 11.24
CA LEU A 46 5.59 1.51 11.42
C LEU A 46 4.35 1.78 12.25
N PHE A 47 3.19 1.23 11.86
CA PHE A 47 1.95 1.45 12.61
C PHE A 47 2.04 0.89 14.03
N GLY A 48 2.63 -0.31 14.18
CA GLY A 48 2.86 -0.90 15.50
C GLY A 48 3.81 -0.06 16.36
N LEU A 49 4.90 0.46 15.80
CA LEU A 49 5.90 1.24 16.51
C LEU A 49 5.34 2.58 16.96
N LEU A 50 4.61 3.28 16.08
CA LEU A 50 3.93 4.53 16.41
C LEU A 50 2.96 4.34 17.57
N ALA A 51 2.19 3.24 17.56
CA ALA A 51 1.31 2.90 18.66
C ALA A 51 2.06 2.55 19.95
N ARG A 52 3.15 1.77 19.85
CA ARG A 52 3.97 1.40 21.00
C ARG A 52 4.65 2.60 21.67
N LEU A 53 5.03 3.61 20.89
CA LEU A 53 5.64 4.85 21.36
C LEU A 53 4.61 5.87 21.86
N GLY A 54 3.30 5.59 21.70
CA GLY A 54 2.23 6.52 22.09
C GLY A 54 2.11 7.73 21.16
N TRP A 55 2.62 7.66 19.93
CA TRP A 55 2.53 8.75 18.95
C TRP A 55 1.24 8.69 18.12
N TRP A 56 0.57 7.53 18.11
CA TRP A 56 -0.71 7.34 17.42
C TRP A 56 -1.53 6.25 18.12
N GLU A 57 -2.85 6.38 18.14
CA GLU A 57 -3.75 5.37 18.71
C GLU A 57 -4.29 4.45 17.60
N LEU A 58 -4.04 3.14 17.74
CA LEU A 58 -4.61 2.14 16.83
C LEU A 58 -6.02 1.74 17.30
N PRO A 59 -6.93 1.42 16.37
CA PRO A 59 -8.17 0.70 16.69
C PRO A 59 -7.87 -0.57 17.49
N GLU A 60 -8.80 -0.96 18.38
CA GLU A 60 -8.62 -2.09 19.31
C GLU A 60 -8.12 -3.36 18.59
N HIS A 61 -8.66 -3.64 17.40
CA HIS A 61 -8.40 -4.87 16.63
C HIS A 61 -7.06 -4.84 15.90
N LEU A 62 -6.38 -3.70 15.91
CA LEU A 62 -5.02 -3.50 15.39
C LEU A 62 -4.00 -3.30 16.51
N THR A 63 -4.39 -3.27 17.78
CA THR A 63 -3.44 -3.11 18.90
C THR A 63 -2.38 -4.22 18.94
N LEU A 64 -2.68 -5.39 18.39
CA LEU A 64 -1.72 -6.50 18.21
C LEU A 64 -0.49 -6.11 17.38
N LEU A 65 -0.58 -5.11 16.49
CA LEU A 65 0.57 -4.63 15.73
C LEU A 65 1.65 -4.04 16.65
N ALA A 66 1.26 -3.48 17.80
CA ALA A 66 2.17 -2.94 18.81
C ALA A 66 2.76 -4.00 19.75
N HIS A 67 2.37 -5.27 19.60
CA HIS A 67 2.88 -6.35 20.43
C HIS A 67 4.38 -6.57 20.15
N PRO A 68 5.26 -6.71 21.17
CA PRO A 68 6.71 -6.80 20.96
C PRO A 68 7.15 -7.91 20.01
N LEU A 69 6.46 -9.06 20.01
CA LEU A 69 6.73 -10.14 19.05
C LEU A 69 6.42 -9.74 17.60
N VAL A 70 5.32 -9.03 17.38
CA VAL A 70 4.92 -8.57 16.04
C VAL A 70 5.88 -7.48 15.56
N LEU A 71 6.28 -6.56 16.43
CA LEU A 71 7.30 -5.55 16.14
C LEU A 71 8.67 -6.17 15.83
N GLY A 72 9.10 -7.15 16.62
CA GLY A 72 10.37 -7.85 16.39
C GLY A 72 10.38 -8.58 15.05
N ALA A 73 9.32 -9.34 14.76
CA ALA A 73 9.19 -10.09 13.51
C ALA A 73 9.07 -9.17 12.29
N SER A 74 8.17 -8.18 12.34
CA SER A 74 7.98 -7.24 11.23
C SER A 74 9.19 -6.33 11.01
N GLY A 75 9.84 -5.84 12.07
CA GLY A 75 11.05 -5.05 11.97
C GLY A 75 12.22 -5.84 11.38
N PHE A 76 12.43 -7.08 11.83
CA PHE A 76 13.44 -7.97 11.24
C PHE A 76 13.16 -8.23 9.76
N MET A 77 11.92 -8.58 9.42
CA MET A 77 11.55 -8.85 8.03
C MET A 77 11.63 -7.61 7.14
N ALA A 78 11.34 -6.41 7.67
CA ALA A 78 11.52 -5.15 6.95
C ALA A 78 13.00 -4.88 6.64
N ILE A 79 13.91 -5.19 7.58
CA ILE A 79 15.36 -5.10 7.34
C ILE A 79 15.78 -6.09 6.25
N VAL A 80 15.35 -7.36 6.35
CA VAL A 80 15.65 -8.39 5.35
C VAL A 80 15.18 -7.93 3.97
N GLU A 81 13.95 -7.42 3.87
CA GLU A 81 13.37 -6.92 2.63
C GLU A 81 14.20 -5.76 2.03
N LEU A 82 14.64 -4.80 2.85
CA LEU A 82 15.47 -3.66 2.41
C LEU A 82 16.82 -4.09 1.81
N PHE A 83 17.33 -5.26 2.19
CA PHE A 83 18.52 -5.86 1.57
C PHE A 83 18.18 -6.76 0.39
N ALA A 84 17.08 -7.50 0.45
CA ALA A 84 16.63 -8.40 -0.62
C ALA A 84 16.43 -7.66 -1.94
N ASP A 85 15.80 -6.48 -1.88
CA ASP A 85 15.48 -5.64 -3.03
C ASP A 85 16.71 -5.11 -3.81
N LYS A 86 17.91 -5.20 -3.23
CA LYS A 86 19.14 -4.72 -3.88
C LYS A 86 19.71 -5.72 -4.87
N LEU A 87 19.31 -6.98 -4.80
CA LEU A 87 19.78 -8.05 -5.68
C LEU A 87 18.63 -8.47 -6.62
N PRO A 88 18.71 -8.24 -7.95
CA PRO A 88 17.57 -8.42 -8.87
C PRO A 88 16.89 -9.80 -8.83
N TRP A 89 17.68 -10.87 -8.69
CA TRP A 89 17.17 -12.24 -8.63
C TRP A 89 16.54 -12.56 -7.27
N LEU A 90 17.07 -12.00 -6.19
CA LEU A 90 16.54 -12.16 -4.84
C LEU A 90 15.24 -11.36 -4.69
N ASP A 91 15.20 -10.14 -5.21
CA ASP A 91 14.01 -9.28 -5.30
C ASP A 91 12.85 -10.02 -5.99
N THR A 92 13.10 -10.60 -7.17
CA THR A 92 12.07 -11.34 -7.92
C THR A 92 11.55 -12.56 -7.14
N LEU A 93 12.45 -13.34 -6.52
CA LEU A 93 12.05 -14.49 -5.70
C LEU A 93 11.27 -14.06 -4.46
N TRP A 94 11.74 -12.99 -3.80
CA TRP A 94 11.13 -12.43 -2.60
C TRP A 94 9.71 -11.93 -2.89
N ASP A 95 9.51 -11.16 -3.96
CA ASP A 95 8.19 -10.68 -4.41
C ASP A 95 7.27 -11.84 -4.81
N GLY A 96 7.81 -12.88 -5.47
CA GLY A 96 7.08 -14.08 -5.82
C GLY A 96 6.49 -14.80 -4.59
N LEU A 97 7.33 -15.07 -3.59
CA LEU A 97 6.90 -15.66 -2.32
C LEU A 97 5.92 -14.75 -1.57
N ASN A 98 6.21 -13.46 -1.53
CA ASN A 98 5.40 -12.47 -0.81
C ASN A 98 4.03 -12.23 -1.44
N THR A 99 3.80 -12.63 -2.69
CA THR A 99 2.45 -12.59 -3.28
C THR A 99 1.43 -13.34 -2.41
N PHE A 100 1.83 -14.49 -1.84
CA PHE A 100 0.98 -15.33 -1.00
C PHE A 100 0.86 -14.85 0.45
N VAL A 101 1.72 -13.92 0.87
CA VAL A 101 1.73 -13.38 2.23
C VAL A 101 1.06 -12.02 2.26
N ARG A 102 1.47 -11.12 1.36
CA ARG A 102 1.04 -9.73 1.30
C ARG A 102 -0.43 -9.59 1.00
N ILE A 103 -0.92 -10.26 -0.04
CA ILE A 103 -2.31 -10.08 -0.47
C ILE A 103 -3.29 -10.50 0.63
N PRO A 104 -3.15 -11.69 1.25
CA PRO A 104 -3.99 -12.06 2.39
C PRO A 104 -3.76 -11.16 3.61
N ALA A 105 -2.53 -10.76 3.90
CA ALA A 105 -2.24 -9.89 5.04
C ALA A 105 -2.86 -8.50 4.88
N GLY A 106 -2.76 -7.88 3.71
CA GLY A 106 -3.38 -6.58 3.41
C GLY A 106 -4.91 -6.64 3.44
N ALA A 107 -5.50 -7.74 2.98
CA ALA A 107 -6.94 -8.00 3.16
C ALA A 107 -7.31 -8.09 4.65
N ALA A 108 -6.56 -8.86 5.44
CA ALA A 108 -6.80 -9.02 6.87
C ALA A 108 -6.64 -7.71 7.64
N LEU A 109 -5.61 -6.92 7.32
CA LEU A 109 -5.35 -5.62 7.95
C LEU A 109 -6.48 -4.62 7.66
N ALA A 110 -6.97 -4.55 6.41
CA ALA A 110 -8.10 -3.69 6.07
C ALA A 110 -9.39 -4.15 6.75
N ALA A 111 -9.65 -5.45 6.83
CA ALA A 111 -10.79 -6.01 7.54
C ALA A 111 -10.73 -5.68 9.05
N ALA A 112 -9.55 -5.76 9.66
CA ALA A 112 -9.35 -5.50 11.08
C ALA A 112 -9.69 -4.05 11.47
N VAL A 113 -9.47 -3.07 10.59
CA VAL A 113 -9.89 -1.67 10.84
C VAL A 113 -11.40 -1.56 11.11
N PHE A 114 -12.21 -2.38 10.43
CA PHE A 114 -13.66 -2.34 10.51
C PHE A 114 -14.26 -3.47 11.35
N GLY A 115 -13.48 -4.09 12.23
CA GLY A 115 -13.92 -5.28 12.96
C GLY A 115 -15.09 -5.04 13.93
N ASP A 116 -15.27 -3.81 14.43
CA ASP A 116 -16.43 -3.41 15.24
C ASP A 116 -17.63 -2.93 14.42
N SER A 117 -17.47 -2.78 13.11
CA SER A 117 -18.54 -2.33 12.20
C SER A 117 -19.43 -3.48 11.70
N GLY A 118 -19.24 -4.68 12.25
CA GLY A 118 -19.97 -5.90 11.88
C GLY A 118 -19.32 -6.68 10.74
N ALA A 119 -19.66 -7.97 10.67
CA ALA A 119 -19.02 -8.93 9.76
C ALA A 119 -19.10 -8.53 8.27
N ALA A 120 -20.21 -7.92 7.85
CA ALA A 120 -20.39 -7.48 6.47
C ALA A 120 -19.42 -6.35 6.09
N ALA A 121 -19.22 -5.36 6.99
CA ALA A 121 -18.29 -4.26 6.76
C ALA A 121 -16.84 -4.74 6.76
N ALA A 122 -16.46 -5.58 7.73
CA ALA A 122 -15.13 -6.18 7.79
C ALA A 122 -14.82 -7.02 6.53
N LEU A 123 -15.78 -7.83 6.05
CA LEU A 123 -15.61 -8.60 4.82
C LEU A 123 -15.47 -7.70 3.59
N ALA A 124 -16.30 -6.66 3.47
CA ALA A 124 -16.20 -5.70 2.37
C ALA A 124 -14.83 -4.98 2.37
N ALA A 125 -14.38 -4.53 3.54
CA ALA A 125 -13.06 -3.91 3.71
C ALA A 125 -11.93 -4.88 3.36
N GLY A 126 -12.05 -6.16 3.76
CA GLY A 126 -11.07 -7.19 3.40
C GLY A 126 -11.01 -7.49 1.90
N LEU A 127 -12.15 -7.55 1.22
CA LEU A 127 -12.20 -7.74 -0.24
C LEU A 127 -11.60 -6.55 -0.98
N LEU A 128 -11.96 -5.33 -0.60
CA LEU A 128 -11.43 -4.11 -1.19
C LEU A 128 -9.93 -3.94 -0.88
N GLY A 129 -9.53 -4.18 0.37
CA GLY A 129 -8.15 -4.13 0.83
C GLY A 129 -7.27 -5.17 0.15
N GLY A 130 -7.73 -6.42 0.03
CA GLY A 130 -7.02 -7.47 -0.71
C GLY A 130 -6.84 -7.12 -2.19
N THR A 131 -7.89 -6.55 -2.81
CA THR A 131 -7.82 -6.08 -4.21
C THR A 131 -6.82 -4.94 -4.38
N LEU A 132 -6.85 -3.96 -3.46
CA LEU A 132 -5.91 -2.83 -3.46
C LEU A 132 -4.46 -3.29 -3.23
N THR A 133 -4.27 -4.23 -2.30
CA THR A 133 -2.98 -4.84 -1.99
C THR A 133 -2.42 -5.57 -3.22
N ALA A 134 -3.25 -6.38 -3.89
CA ALA A 134 -2.88 -7.08 -5.11
C ALA A 134 -2.52 -6.12 -6.24
N ALA A 135 -3.35 -5.09 -6.48
CA ALA A 135 -3.09 -4.08 -7.51
C ALA A 135 -1.75 -3.37 -7.28
N THR A 136 -1.46 -3.02 -6.02
CA THR A 136 -0.24 -2.33 -5.63
C THR A 136 0.98 -3.24 -5.74
N HIS A 137 0.88 -4.49 -5.27
CA HIS A 137 1.94 -5.49 -5.39
C HIS A 137 2.28 -5.79 -6.86
N PHE A 138 1.27 -6.00 -7.71
CA PHE A 138 1.51 -6.22 -9.13
C PHE A 138 2.05 -4.99 -9.86
N ALA A 139 1.67 -3.78 -9.45
CA ALA A 139 2.28 -2.55 -9.97
C ALA A 139 3.77 -2.45 -9.59
N LYS A 140 4.13 -2.82 -8.34
CA LYS A 140 5.53 -2.95 -7.90
C LYS A 140 6.27 -3.96 -8.76
N SER A 141 5.83 -5.22 -8.78
CA SER A 141 6.55 -6.28 -9.50
C SER A 141 6.60 -6.02 -11.02
N GLY A 142 5.58 -5.39 -11.59
CA GLY A 142 5.58 -4.93 -12.98
C GLY A 142 6.62 -3.84 -13.25
N THR A 143 6.78 -2.88 -12.32
CA THR A 143 7.82 -1.86 -12.39
C THR A 143 9.21 -2.51 -12.27
N ARG A 144 9.39 -3.48 -11.37
CA ARG A 144 10.63 -4.25 -11.22
C ARG A 144 10.96 -5.06 -12.46
N ALA A 145 9.98 -5.66 -13.12
CA ALA A 145 10.20 -6.38 -14.39
C ALA A 145 10.75 -5.47 -15.49
N VAL A 146 10.30 -4.21 -15.56
CA VAL A 146 10.85 -3.22 -16.50
C VAL A 146 12.25 -2.79 -16.07
N VAL A 147 12.44 -2.47 -14.79
CA VAL A 147 13.73 -1.99 -14.25
C VAL A 147 14.82 -3.05 -14.39
N ASN A 148 14.49 -4.32 -14.14
CA ASN A 148 15.42 -5.45 -14.25
C ASN A 148 15.86 -5.77 -15.69
N THR A 149 15.26 -5.12 -16.71
CA THR A 149 15.78 -5.20 -18.08
C THR A 149 17.11 -4.45 -18.26
N SER A 150 17.42 -3.51 -17.36
CA SER A 150 18.72 -2.85 -17.26
C SER A 150 19.36 -3.19 -15.90
N PRO A 151 20.31 -4.13 -15.83
CA PRO A 151 20.83 -4.70 -14.59
C PRO A 151 21.82 -3.78 -13.86
N GLU A 152 21.57 -2.46 -13.84
CA GLU A 152 22.36 -1.52 -13.07
C GLU A 152 21.86 -1.47 -11.61
N PRO A 153 22.73 -1.73 -10.61
CA PRO A 153 22.33 -1.77 -9.19
C PRO A 153 21.63 -0.50 -8.70
N PHE A 154 21.92 0.64 -9.34
CA PHE A 154 21.37 1.94 -8.97
C PHE A 154 19.86 2.04 -9.20
N SER A 155 19.32 1.44 -10.27
CA SER A 155 17.89 1.54 -10.58
C SER A 155 17.02 0.79 -9.58
N ASN A 156 17.43 -0.42 -9.17
CA ASN A 156 16.74 -1.17 -8.13
C ASN A 156 16.82 -0.45 -6.78
N LEU A 157 17.99 0.10 -6.44
CA LEU A 157 18.13 0.91 -5.23
C LEU A 157 17.21 2.13 -5.23
N ALA A 158 17.16 2.87 -6.34
CA ALA A 158 16.31 4.06 -6.46
C ALA A 158 14.82 3.72 -6.33
N VAL A 159 14.36 2.67 -7.00
CA VAL A 159 12.96 2.22 -6.95
C VAL A 159 12.61 1.70 -5.55
N SER A 160 13.44 0.83 -4.98
CA SER A 160 13.29 0.31 -3.61
C SER A 160 13.25 1.42 -2.57
N THR A 161 14.15 2.41 -2.66
CA THR A 161 14.18 3.54 -1.73
C THR A 161 12.96 4.45 -1.93
N GLY A 162 12.52 4.63 -3.17
CA GLY A 162 11.29 5.34 -3.49
C GLY A 162 10.05 4.68 -2.86
N GLU A 163 9.97 3.35 -2.90
CA GLU A 163 8.91 2.59 -2.22
C GLU A 163 8.92 2.84 -0.70
N ASP A 164 10.08 2.85 -0.06
CA ASP A 164 10.21 3.13 1.37
C ASP A 164 9.75 4.54 1.72
N VAL A 165 10.20 5.53 0.95
CA VAL A 165 9.79 6.94 1.11
C VAL A 165 8.29 7.11 0.88
N LEU A 166 7.73 6.45 -0.13
CA LEU A 166 6.29 6.47 -0.39
C LEU A 166 5.52 5.90 0.80
N VAL A 167 5.93 4.75 1.34
CA VAL A 167 5.23 4.12 2.47
C VAL A 167 5.33 4.97 3.74
N LEU A 168 6.50 5.54 4.04
CA LEU A 168 6.69 6.46 5.17
C LEU A 168 5.82 7.71 5.03
N GLY A 169 5.89 8.37 3.86
CA GLY A 169 5.10 9.58 3.57
C GLY A 169 3.61 9.31 3.52
N GLY A 170 3.19 8.20 2.93
CA GLY A 170 1.79 7.78 2.86
C GLY A 170 1.22 7.42 4.24
N THR A 171 2.00 6.75 5.09
CA THR A 171 1.63 6.48 6.49
C THR A 171 1.44 7.78 7.26
N TRP A 172 2.40 8.70 7.16
CA TRP A 172 2.31 10.01 7.78
C TRP A 172 1.09 10.80 7.29
N LEU A 173 0.83 10.79 5.97
CA LEU A 173 -0.30 11.49 5.38
C LEU A 173 -1.63 10.87 5.79
N ALA A 174 -1.73 9.54 5.90
CA ALA A 174 -2.95 8.85 6.33
C ALA A 174 -3.34 9.21 7.76
N ILE A 175 -2.34 9.38 8.64
CA ILE A 175 -2.50 9.75 10.05
C ILE A 175 -2.86 11.24 10.18
N GLN A 176 -2.07 12.12 9.57
CA GLN A 176 -2.19 13.57 9.80
C GLN A 176 -3.24 14.23 8.91
N HIS A 177 -3.41 13.74 7.68
CA HIS A 177 -4.29 14.32 6.67
C HIS A 177 -5.04 13.23 5.87
N PRO A 178 -5.97 12.47 6.51
CA PRO A 178 -6.67 11.32 5.92
C PRO A 178 -7.23 11.58 4.51
N LEU A 179 -7.84 12.75 4.29
CA LEU A 179 -8.40 13.13 3.00
C LEU A 179 -7.34 13.29 1.91
N LEU A 180 -6.21 13.94 2.21
CA LEU A 180 -5.11 14.09 1.25
C LEU A 180 -4.50 12.74 0.90
N PHE A 181 -4.40 11.84 1.89
CA PHE A 181 -3.98 10.46 1.65
C PHE A 181 -4.93 9.74 0.70
N LEU A 182 -6.25 9.81 0.92
CA LEU A 182 -7.22 9.16 0.04
C LEU A 182 -7.18 9.72 -1.40
N ILE A 183 -6.96 11.02 -1.57
CA ILE A 183 -6.75 11.63 -2.89
C ILE A 183 -5.47 11.07 -3.54
N ALA A 184 -4.35 11.06 -2.80
CA ALA A 184 -3.09 10.52 -3.30
C ALA A 184 -3.19 9.02 -3.65
N LEU A 185 -3.89 8.24 -2.82
CA LEU A 185 -4.18 6.83 -3.04
C LEU A 185 -5.01 6.62 -4.32
N LEU A 186 -6.03 7.44 -4.54
CA LEU A 186 -6.83 7.38 -5.77
C LEU A 186 -5.96 7.65 -7.00
N LEU A 187 -5.11 8.68 -6.96
CA LEU A 187 -4.16 8.99 -8.03
C LEU A 187 -3.21 7.82 -8.29
N PHE A 188 -2.67 7.21 -7.21
CA PHE A 188 -1.81 6.04 -7.30
C PHE A 188 -2.52 4.86 -7.96
N VAL A 189 -3.75 4.54 -7.54
CA VAL A 189 -4.53 3.43 -8.11
C VAL A 189 -4.81 3.66 -9.59
N MET A 190 -5.14 4.88 -10.00
CA MET A 190 -5.31 5.21 -11.42
C MET A 190 -4.02 5.03 -12.22
N ALA A 191 -2.88 5.46 -11.67
CA ALA A 191 -1.57 5.26 -12.29
C ALA A 191 -1.19 3.77 -12.38
N ALA A 192 -1.41 3.00 -11.32
CA ALA A 192 -1.19 1.56 -11.28
C ALA A 192 -2.07 0.82 -12.30
N ALA A 193 -3.36 1.16 -12.39
CA ALA A 193 -4.26 0.58 -13.38
C ALA A 193 -3.83 0.90 -14.82
N LEU A 194 -3.36 2.13 -15.08
CA LEU A 194 -2.79 2.51 -16.37
C LEU A 194 -1.53 1.70 -16.68
N LEU A 195 -0.60 1.60 -15.73
CA LEU A 195 0.64 0.82 -15.88
C LEU A 195 0.34 -0.63 -16.22
N ILE A 196 -0.53 -1.30 -15.45
CA ILE A 196 -0.95 -2.69 -15.70
C ILE A 196 -1.56 -2.80 -17.09
N ARG A 197 -2.43 -1.87 -17.50
CA ARG A 197 -3.03 -1.86 -18.84
C ARG A 197 -1.98 -1.74 -19.95
N LEU A 198 -0.94 -0.93 -19.74
CA LEU A 198 0.16 -0.76 -20.70
C LEU A 198 1.02 -2.02 -20.80
N VAL A 199 1.36 -2.64 -19.67
CA VAL A 199 2.10 -3.91 -19.61
C VAL A 199 1.32 -5.00 -20.35
N LEU A 200 0.03 -5.18 -20.06
CA LEU A 200 -0.83 -6.17 -20.72
C LEU A 200 -0.95 -5.91 -22.23
N ARG A 201 -1.01 -4.65 -22.66
CA ARG A 201 -1.01 -4.28 -24.09
C ARG A 201 0.33 -4.63 -24.75
N GLY A 202 1.46 -4.38 -24.09
CA GLY A 202 2.79 -4.74 -24.59
C GLY A 202 2.94 -6.25 -24.78
N LEU A 203 2.57 -7.03 -23.76
CA LEU A 203 2.59 -8.50 -23.82
C LEU A 203 1.74 -9.05 -24.96
N ARG A 204 0.51 -8.55 -25.15
CA ARG A 204 -0.36 -8.97 -26.26
C ARG A 204 0.21 -8.68 -27.64
N ARG A 205 1.04 -7.63 -27.79
CA ARG A 205 1.72 -7.33 -29.06
C ARG A 205 2.84 -8.33 -29.35
N LEU A 206 3.59 -8.73 -28.32
CA LEU A 206 4.68 -9.70 -28.46
C LEU A 206 4.18 -11.11 -28.76
N PHE A 207 3.08 -11.53 -28.12
CA PHE A 207 2.47 -12.86 -28.35
C PHE A 207 1.42 -12.87 -29.47
N GLY A 208 1.10 -11.72 -30.05
CA GLY A 208 0.06 -11.55 -31.09
C GLY A 208 0.56 -11.68 -32.52
N THR A 209 1.88 -11.74 -32.77
CA THR A 209 2.44 -12.03 -34.09
C THR A 209 2.44 -13.54 -34.33
N LYS A 210 1.44 -14.05 -35.05
CA LYS A 210 1.56 -15.35 -35.72
C LYS A 210 2.61 -15.24 -36.84
N PRO A 211 3.52 -16.22 -37.01
CA PRO A 211 4.42 -16.25 -38.15
C PRO A 211 3.60 -16.41 -39.44
N ALA A 212 3.93 -15.61 -40.45
CA ALA A 212 3.43 -15.72 -41.82
C ALA A 212 4.28 -16.72 -42.61
#